data_AF-A0A268RN47-F1
#
_entry.id   AF-A0A268RN47-F1
#
_cell.length_a   1.000
_cell.length_b   1.000
_cell.length_c   1.000
_cell.angle_alpha   90.00
_cell.angle_beta   90.00
_cell.angle_gamma   90.00
#
_symmetry.space_group_name_H-M   'P 1'
#
loop_
_entity.id
_entity.type
_entity.pdbx_description
1 polymer ?
#
loop_
_entity_poly.entity_id
_entity_poly.type
_entity_poly.pdbx_seq_one_letter_code
_entity_poly.pdbx_strand_id
1 'polypeptide(L)'
;DIFGSDISTLMSNPLNIAEAVRDSDLVIGAVLIPGAKAPKLVTEDVVSSMSAGSVIVDIAIDQGGIFATTDKITTHDNPTYVKHGVVHYAVANMPGAVPRTSTFALTNVTVPYAVQIASKGYKKACLENEALLKGINTLDGYV
;
A
#
# COMPACT_ATOMS: atom_id res chain seq x y z
N ASP A 1 -9.54 10.16 24.32
CA ASP A 1 -8.83 8.96 24.75
C ASP A 1 -9.69 7.72 24.49
N ILE A 2 -9.99 7.44 23.21
CA ILE A 2 -11.10 6.53 22.82
C ILE A 2 -10.61 5.10 22.50
N PHE A 3 -9.30 4.90 22.30
CA PHE A 3 -8.77 3.65 21.73
C PHE A 3 -7.71 2.94 22.60
N GLY A 4 -7.41 3.45 23.80
CA GLY A 4 -6.31 2.92 24.62
C GLY A 4 -4.94 3.05 23.92
N SER A 5 -3.89 2.60 24.60
CA SER A 5 -2.51 2.60 24.07
C SER A 5 -1.89 1.20 24.00
N ASP A 6 -2.66 0.17 24.34
CA ASP A 6 -2.16 -1.19 24.44
C ASP A 6 -2.22 -1.86 23.08
N ILE A 7 -1.04 -2.30 22.61
CA ILE A 7 -0.87 -2.98 21.34
C ILE A 7 -0.46 -4.42 21.64
N SER A 8 -1.22 -5.39 21.13
CA SER A 8 -0.80 -6.78 21.13
C SER A 8 -0.06 -7.08 19.83
N THR A 9 1.17 -7.55 19.92
CA THR A 9 1.98 -7.94 18.76
C THR A 9 2.12 -9.46 18.72
N LEU A 10 2.07 -10.01 17.52
CA LEU A 10 2.22 -11.44 17.27
C LEU A 10 3.35 -11.64 16.25
N MET A 11 4.04 -12.77 16.38
CA MET A 11 4.98 -13.18 15.34
C MET A 11 4.23 -13.41 14.02
N SER A 12 4.71 -12.82 12.93
CA SER A 12 4.09 -12.97 11.60
C SER A 12 4.36 -14.37 11.04
N ASN A 13 3.44 -15.29 11.28
CA ASN A 13 3.43 -16.63 10.71
C ASN A 13 2.01 -17.01 10.23
N PRO A 14 1.86 -18.03 9.38
CA PRO A 14 0.56 -18.37 8.79
C PRO A 14 -0.55 -18.66 9.81
N LEU A 15 -0.22 -19.31 10.93
CA LEU A 15 -1.21 -19.65 11.97
C LEU A 15 -1.74 -18.39 12.65
N ASN A 16 -0.84 -17.53 13.13
CA ASN A 16 -1.20 -16.30 13.82
C ASN A 16 -1.98 -15.34 12.91
N ILE A 17 -1.61 -15.26 11.62
CA ILE A 17 -2.34 -14.45 10.65
C ILE A 17 -3.75 -15.00 10.47
N ALA A 18 -3.90 -16.32 10.29
CA ALA A 18 -5.20 -16.93 10.07
C ALA A 18 -6.15 -16.74 11.27
N GLU A 19 -5.66 -16.94 12.49
CA GLU A 19 -6.44 -16.75 13.72
C GLU A 19 -6.81 -15.28 13.93
N ALA A 20 -5.84 -14.37 13.83
CA ALA A 20 -6.09 -12.95 14.02
C ALA A 20 -7.08 -12.38 12.98
N VAL A 21 -6.96 -12.79 11.71
CA VAL A 21 -7.86 -12.33 10.64
C VAL A 21 -9.28 -12.84 10.86
N ARG A 22 -9.44 -14.12 11.25
CA ARG A 22 -10.76 -14.72 11.48
C ARG A 22 -11.57 -13.96 12.53
N ASP A 23 -10.91 -13.58 13.63
CA ASP A 23 -11.55 -12.95 14.78
C ASP A 23 -11.68 -11.42 14.64
N SER A 24 -11.23 -10.85 13.52
CA SER A 24 -11.22 -9.39 13.30
C SER A 24 -12.48 -8.88 12.61
N ASP A 25 -13.00 -7.76 13.13
CA ASP A 25 -14.02 -6.96 12.44
C ASP A 25 -13.43 -6.11 11.30
N LEU A 26 -12.16 -5.69 11.44
CA LEU A 26 -11.43 -4.89 10.46
C LEU A 26 -9.99 -5.40 10.34
N VAL A 27 -9.56 -5.68 9.12
CA VAL A 27 -8.16 -6.03 8.81
C VAL A 27 -7.58 -5.04 7.81
N ILE A 28 -6.42 -4.47 8.14
CA ILE A 28 -5.70 -3.54 7.26
C ILE A 28 -4.45 -4.24 6.74
N GLY A 29 -4.42 -4.49 5.44
CA GLY A 29 -3.26 -5.03 4.75
C GLY A 29 -2.25 -3.94 4.42
N ALA A 30 -1.20 -3.84 5.25
CA ALA A 30 -0.17 -2.81 5.14
C ALA A 30 1.23 -3.37 4.83
N VAL A 31 1.32 -4.57 4.23
CA VAL A 31 2.61 -5.17 3.89
C VAL A 31 3.11 -4.62 2.55
N LEU A 32 4.34 -4.10 2.56
CA LEU A 32 5.03 -3.55 1.41
C LEU A 32 6.39 -4.22 1.27
N ILE A 33 6.66 -4.83 0.11
CA ILE A 33 8.00 -5.30 -0.23
C ILE A 33 8.53 -4.40 -1.34
N PRO A 34 9.53 -3.53 -1.06
CA PRO A 34 10.07 -2.62 -2.07
C PRO A 34 10.53 -3.37 -3.32
N GLY A 35 10.01 -2.98 -4.49
CA GLY A 35 10.41 -3.53 -5.79
C GLY A 35 9.86 -4.92 -6.13
N ALA A 36 8.96 -5.49 -5.31
CA ALA A 36 8.37 -6.80 -5.56
C ALA A 36 6.85 -6.76 -5.44
N LYS A 37 6.17 -7.73 -6.07
CA LYS A 37 4.74 -7.94 -5.89
C LYS A 37 4.45 -8.33 -4.43
N ALA A 38 3.39 -7.78 -3.86
CA ALA A 38 2.97 -8.15 -2.51
C ALA A 38 2.64 -9.66 -2.45
N PRO A 39 3.14 -10.40 -1.43
CA PRO A 39 2.79 -11.80 -1.25
C PRO A 39 1.32 -11.92 -0.81
N LYS A 40 0.64 -12.97 -1.28
CA LYS A 40 -0.69 -13.32 -0.79
C LYS A 40 -0.57 -13.96 0.59
N LEU A 41 -0.68 -13.14 1.64
CA LEU A 41 -0.54 -13.56 3.04
C LEU A 41 -1.83 -14.14 3.60
N VAL A 42 -2.98 -13.63 3.14
CA VAL A 42 -4.29 -14.06 3.61
C VAL A 42 -4.97 -14.83 2.49
N THR A 43 -5.15 -16.13 2.69
CA THR A 43 -5.79 -17.02 1.70
C THR A 43 -7.30 -16.80 1.67
N GLU A 44 -7.95 -17.28 0.61
CA GLU A 44 -9.40 -17.19 0.45
C GLU A 44 -10.15 -17.94 1.56
N ASP A 45 -9.65 -19.11 1.99
CA ASP A 45 -10.23 -19.86 3.10
C ASP A 45 -10.25 -19.03 4.39
N VAL A 46 -9.17 -18.30 4.68
CA VAL A 46 -9.08 -17.43 5.87
C VAL A 46 -10.10 -16.30 5.77
N VAL A 47 -10.20 -15.61 4.62
CA VAL A 47 -11.18 -14.54 4.43
C VAL A 47 -12.61 -15.06 4.54
N SER A 48 -12.89 -16.24 3.98
CA SER A 48 -14.22 -16.85 4.06
C SER A 48 -14.63 -17.27 5.48
N SER A 49 -13.66 -17.39 6.39
CA SER A 49 -13.91 -17.72 7.80
C SER A 49 -14.20 -16.49 8.66
N MET A 50 -14.06 -15.27 8.14
CA MET A 50 -14.39 -14.04 8.85
C MET A 50 -15.90 -13.90 9.06
N SER A 51 -16.28 -13.13 10.08
CA SER A 51 -17.68 -12.76 10.29
C SER A 51 -18.25 -11.96 9.12
N ALA A 52 -19.50 -12.24 8.74
CA ALA A 52 -20.18 -11.46 7.72
C ALA A 52 -20.33 -9.99 8.18
N GLY A 53 -19.99 -9.06 7.31
CA GLY A 53 -19.92 -7.63 7.62
C GLY A 53 -18.53 -7.14 8.05
N SER A 54 -17.58 -8.04 8.33
CA SER A 54 -16.18 -7.65 8.53
C SER A 54 -15.63 -6.92 7.31
N VAL A 55 -14.63 -6.09 7.53
CA VAL A 55 -14.03 -5.22 6.52
C VAL A 55 -12.56 -5.57 6.33
N ILE A 56 -12.12 -5.61 5.08
CA ILE A 56 -10.69 -5.63 4.75
C ILE A 56 -10.31 -4.40 3.93
N VAL A 57 -9.19 -3.78 4.28
CA VAL A 57 -8.61 -2.62 3.61
C VAL A 57 -7.26 -3.05 3.04
N ASP A 58 -7.16 -3.19 1.73
CA ASP A 58 -5.91 -3.61 1.07
C ASP A 58 -5.13 -2.39 0.57
N ILE A 59 -4.21 -1.87 1.39
CA ILE A 59 -3.39 -0.70 1.03
C ILE A 59 -2.35 -1.08 -0.03
N ALA A 60 -1.91 -2.33 -0.04
CA ALA A 60 -0.93 -2.86 -0.98
C ALA A 60 -1.54 -3.22 -2.35
N ILE A 61 -2.77 -2.80 -2.64
CA ILE A 61 -3.47 -3.13 -3.89
C ILE A 61 -2.70 -2.66 -5.13
N ASP A 62 -1.99 -1.53 -5.03
CA ASP A 62 -1.12 -0.98 -6.08
C ASP A 62 0.03 -1.93 -6.45
N GLN A 63 0.34 -2.91 -5.60
CA GLN A 63 1.36 -3.95 -5.81
C GLN A 63 0.76 -5.36 -5.87
N GLY A 64 -0.53 -5.47 -6.17
CA GLY A 64 -1.25 -6.73 -6.34
C GLY A 64 -2.00 -7.23 -5.11
N GLY A 65 -1.93 -6.52 -3.98
CA GLY A 65 -2.70 -6.78 -2.76
C GLY A 65 -2.30 -8.02 -1.98
N ILE A 66 -2.51 -8.02 -0.66
CA ILE A 66 -2.08 -9.13 0.23
C ILE A 66 -3.15 -10.18 0.45
N PHE A 67 -4.42 -9.86 0.17
CA PHE A 67 -5.53 -10.79 0.31
C PHE A 67 -5.76 -11.53 -1.01
N ALA A 68 -5.94 -12.85 -0.96
CA ALA A 68 -6.24 -13.65 -2.14
C ALA A 68 -7.61 -13.31 -2.76
N THR A 69 -8.55 -12.81 -1.95
CA THR A 69 -9.90 -12.43 -2.35
C THR A 69 -10.00 -11.03 -2.96
N THR A 70 -8.99 -10.18 -2.78
CA THR A 70 -8.89 -8.90 -3.48
C THR A 70 -8.47 -9.14 -4.93
N ASP A 71 -9.47 -9.39 -5.77
CA ASP A 71 -9.34 -9.76 -7.19
C ASP A 71 -9.57 -8.58 -8.15
N LYS A 72 -9.99 -7.42 -7.65
CA LYS A 72 -10.16 -6.21 -8.45
C LYS A 72 -9.79 -4.95 -7.67
N ILE A 73 -9.35 -3.95 -8.42
CA ILE A 73 -9.09 -2.61 -7.92
C ILE A 73 -10.41 -1.82 -7.95
N THR A 74 -10.68 -1.09 -6.87
CA THR A 74 -11.84 -0.20 -6.75
C THR A 74 -11.43 1.26 -6.91
N THR A 75 -12.42 2.15 -7.02
CA THR A 75 -12.19 3.60 -7.22
C THR A 75 -12.84 4.39 -6.10
N HIS A 76 -12.53 5.67 -5.97
CA HIS A 76 -13.20 6.51 -4.96
C HIS A 76 -14.72 6.59 -5.15
N ASP A 77 -15.21 6.52 -6.40
CA ASP A 77 -16.65 6.54 -6.69
C ASP A 77 -17.36 5.24 -6.30
N ASN A 78 -16.65 4.10 -6.43
CA ASN A 78 -17.14 2.77 -6.10
C ASN A 78 -16.08 2.05 -5.24
N PRO A 79 -15.94 2.42 -3.95
CA PRO A 79 -14.77 2.09 -3.15
C PRO A 79 -14.79 0.69 -2.54
N THR A 80 -15.95 0.04 -2.54
CA THR A 80 -16.11 -1.25 -1.89
C THR A 80 -16.90 -2.25 -2.72
N TYR A 81 -16.71 -3.52 -2.41
CA TYR A 81 -17.56 -4.62 -2.85
C TYR A 81 -17.60 -5.71 -1.79
N VAL A 82 -18.53 -6.65 -1.88
CA VAL A 82 -18.66 -7.76 -0.94
C VAL A 82 -18.24 -9.07 -1.61
N LYS A 83 -17.43 -9.87 -0.91
CA LYS A 83 -17.08 -11.24 -1.30
C LYS A 83 -17.01 -12.10 -0.04
N HIS A 84 -17.66 -13.26 -0.05
CA HIS A 84 -17.80 -14.15 1.12
C HIS A 84 -18.41 -13.47 2.36
N GLY A 85 -19.31 -12.50 2.15
CA GLY A 85 -19.89 -11.71 3.24
C GLY A 85 -18.95 -10.65 3.83
N VAL A 86 -17.71 -10.53 3.35
CA VAL A 86 -16.70 -9.57 3.80
C VAL A 86 -16.63 -8.37 2.85
N VAL A 87 -16.65 -7.16 3.39
CA VAL A 87 -16.52 -5.91 2.64
C VAL A 87 -15.05 -5.67 2.30
N HIS A 88 -14.75 -5.56 1.02
CA HIS A 88 -13.42 -5.29 0.50
C HIS A 88 -13.31 -3.82 0.11
N TYR A 89 -12.35 -3.10 0.69
CA TYR A 89 -11.91 -1.78 0.24
C TYR A 89 -10.53 -1.92 -0.41
N ALA A 90 -10.48 -1.69 -1.72
CA ALA A 90 -9.30 -1.95 -2.55
C ALA A 90 -9.01 -0.75 -3.46
N VAL A 91 -9.13 0.47 -2.92
CA VAL A 91 -8.96 1.70 -3.69
C VAL A 91 -7.47 1.98 -3.88
N ALA A 92 -7.03 2.00 -5.13
CA ALA A 92 -5.69 2.44 -5.50
C ALA A 92 -5.51 3.94 -5.24
N ASN A 93 -4.27 4.39 -5.02
CA ASN A 93 -3.96 5.81 -4.86
C ASN A 93 -4.80 6.53 -3.76
N MET A 94 -4.93 5.90 -2.58
CA MET A 94 -5.66 6.48 -1.44
C MET A 94 -5.27 7.94 -1.09
N PRO A 95 -4.00 8.38 -1.20
CA PRO A 95 -3.62 9.78 -0.96
C PRO A 95 -4.32 10.79 -1.89
N GLY A 96 -4.87 10.33 -3.02
CA GLY A 96 -5.66 11.13 -3.96
C GLY A 96 -6.94 11.71 -3.34
N ALA A 97 -7.50 11.08 -2.31
CA ALA A 97 -8.68 11.59 -1.60
C ALA A 97 -8.40 12.87 -0.79
N VAL A 98 -7.13 13.14 -0.45
CA VAL A 98 -6.73 14.27 0.39
C VAL A 98 -5.68 15.15 -0.33
N PRO A 99 -6.01 15.70 -1.52
CA PRO A 99 -5.03 16.25 -2.46
C PRO A 99 -4.21 17.40 -1.88
N ARG A 100 -4.82 18.25 -1.03
CA ARG A 100 -4.09 19.35 -0.39
C ARG A 100 -2.98 18.81 0.52
N THR A 101 -3.29 17.84 1.37
CA THR A 101 -2.34 17.25 2.32
C THR A 101 -1.29 16.40 1.59
N SER A 102 -1.71 15.53 0.67
CA SER A 102 -0.80 14.64 -0.06
C SER A 102 0.12 15.40 -1.00
N THR A 103 -0.34 16.49 -1.63
CA THR A 103 0.52 17.38 -2.42
C THR A 103 1.62 17.97 -1.55
N PHE A 104 1.28 18.58 -0.41
CA PHE A 104 2.30 19.14 0.47
C PHE A 104 3.28 18.08 0.97
N ALA A 105 2.79 16.89 1.37
CA ALA A 105 3.63 15.79 1.82
C ALA A 105 4.63 15.36 0.73
N LEU A 106 4.16 15.19 -0.52
CA LEU A 106 5.01 14.80 -1.64
C LEU A 106 6.01 15.90 -2.03
N THR A 107 5.56 17.15 -2.14
CA THR A 107 6.43 18.26 -2.59
C THR A 107 7.50 18.60 -1.57
N ASN A 108 7.22 18.48 -0.27
CA ASN A 108 8.22 18.72 0.78
C ASN A 108 9.44 17.79 0.64
N VAL A 109 9.25 16.58 0.10
CA VAL A 109 10.33 15.61 -0.11
C VAL A 109 10.92 15.70 -1.52
N THR A 110 10.12 16.02 -2.54
CA THR A 110 10.54 15.96 -3.95
C THR A 110 11.14 17.26 -4.50
N VAL A 111 10.75 18.42 -3.99
CA VAL A 111 11.24 19.73 -4.48
C VAL A 111 12.76 19.87 -4.42
N PRO A 112 13.47 19.43 -3.36
CA PRO A 112 14.95 19.50 -3.33
C PRO A 112 15.63 18.72 -4.47
N TYR A 113 15.03 17.61 -4.91
CA TYR A 113 15.51 16.83 -6.05
C TYR A 113 15.23 17.55 -7.37
N ALA A 114 14.03 18.10 -7.52
CA ALA A 114 13.65 18.88 -8.70
C ALA A 114 14.57 20.09 -8.91
N VAL A 115 14.89 20.83 -7.84
CA VAL A 115 15.81 21.99 -7.90
C VAL A 115 17.23 21.57 -8.31
N GLN A 116 17.73 20.43 -7.83
CA GLN A 116 19.04 19.91 -8.24
C GLN A 116 19.08 19.58 -9.73
N ILE A 117 18.05 18.89 -10.23
CA ILE A 117 17.92 18.55 -11.65
C ILE A 117 17.82 19.82 -12.50
N ALA A 118 16.96 20.77 -12.09
CA ALA A 118 16.77 22.03 -12.81
C ALA A 118 18.05 22.88 -12.87
N SER A 119 18.83 22.90 -11.79
CA SER A 119 20.03 23.75 -11.69
C SER A 119 21.27 23.14 -12.38
N LYS A 120 21.38 21.80 -12.38
CA LYS A 120 22.61 21.09 -12.81
C LYS A 120 22.42 20.28 -14.10
N GLY A 121 21.18 20.07 -14.53
CA GLY A 121 20.81 19.03 -15.49
C GLY A 121 20.85 17.63 -14.87
N TYR A 122 20.14 16.67 -15.48
CA TYR A 122 20.00 15.32 -14.94
C TYR A 122 21.35 14.60 -14.75
N LYS A 123 22.26 14.67 -15.74
CA LYS A 123 23.52 13.92 -15.73
C LYS A 123 24.40 14.31 -14.53
N LYS A 124 24.63 15.60 -14.32
CA LYS A 124 25.44 16.10 -13.21
C LYS A 124 24.71 15.88 -11.87
N ALA A 125 23.40 16.13 -11.81
CA ALA A 125 22.61 15.92 -10.60
C ALA A 125 22.66 14.46 -10.12
N CYS A 126 22.48 13.49 -11.01
CA CYS A 126 22.56 12.07 -10.67
C CYS A 126 23.97 11.64 -10.27
N LEU A 127 25.03 12.09 -10.97
CA LEU A 127 26.40 11.75 -10.60
C LEU A 127 26.82 12.30 -9.23
N GLU A 128 26.23 13.43 -8.80
CA GLU A 128 26.51 14.06 -7.50
C GLU A 128 25.54 13.62 -6.38
N ASN A 129 24.45 12.93 -6.71
CA ASN A 129 23.43 12.49 -5.76
C ASN A 129 23.00 11.05 -6.06
N GLU A 130 23.50 10.12 -5.25
CA GLU A 130 23.24 8.69 -5.42
C GLU A 130 21.74 8.33 -5.38
N ALA A 131 20.92 9.07 -4.62
CA ALA A 131 19.48 8.84 -4.59
C ALA A 131 18.82 9.20 -5.93
N LEU A 132 19.27 10.28 -6.58
CA LEU A 132 18.85 10.62 -7.94
C LEU A 132 19.35 9.61 -8.96
N LEU A 133 20.59 9.12 -8.82
CA LEU A 133 21.16 8.11 -9.70
C LEU A 133 20.33 6.83 -9.69
N LYS A 134 19.98 6.34 -8.49
CA LYS A 134 19.13 5.15 -8.29
C LYS A 134 17.69 5.35 -8.81
N GLY A 135 17.25 6.58 -9.02
CA GLY A 135 15.93 6.91 -9.56
C GLY A 135 15.83 6.87 -11.09
N ILE A 136 16.95 6.71 -11.82
CA ILE A 136 16.91 6.57 -13.28
C ILE A 136 16.29 5.23 -13.63
N ASN A 137 15.16 5.25 -14.37
CA ASN A 137 14.48 4.05 -14.86
C ASN A 137 14.82 3.73 -16.31
N THR A 138 15.08 4.77 -17.13
CA THR A 138 15.40 4.61 -18.55
C THR A 138 16.31 5.75 -19.00
N LEU A 139 17.25 5.49 -19.91
CA LEU A 139 18.11 6.51 -20.51
C LEU A 139 18.52 6.10 -21.93
N ASP A 140 18.46 7.03 -22.88
CA ASP A 140 18.93 6.86 -24.26
C ASP A 140 18.41 5.58 -24.96
N GLY A 141 17.15 5.19 -24.67
CA GLY A 141 16.49 4.02 -25.26
C GLY A 141 16.72 2.70 -24.52
N TYR A 142 17.43 2.73 -23.39
CA TYR A 142 17.66 1.57 -22.53
C TYR A 142 16.81 1.66 -21.26
N VAL A 143 16.37 0.49 -20.77
CA VAL A 143 15.75 0.29 -19.45
C VAL A 143 16.81 -0.24 -18.49
#